data_AF-A0A6A4Y7C3-F1
#
_entry.id   AF-A0A6A4Y7C3-F1
#
_cell.length_a   1.000
_cell.length_b   1.000
_cell.length_c   1.000
_cell.angle_alpha   90.00
_cell.angle_beta   90.00
_cell.angle_gamma   90.00
#
_symmetry.space_group_name_H-M   'P 1'
#
loop_
_entity.id
_entity.type
_entity.pdbx_description
1 polymer ?
#
loop_
_entity_poly.entity_id
_entity_poly.type
_entity_poly.pdbx_seq_one_letter_code
_entity_poly.pdbx_strand_id
1 'polypeptide(L)'
;VNMLCGVYPRSRDHCILVLRQIQDDEAYVHDLRQRNRTAWLDIRQVTPTTTRMRVFTVVSQYFTKAGYVDWDTEARRLNLDVSAFEGEQKREKMRDMYMCRTQSNISKTNAHLSQLLGSVVAQL
;
A
#
# COMPACT_ATOMS: atom_id res chain seq x y z
N VAL A 1 -8.83 1.47 10.19
CA VAL A 1 -7.79 2.41 9.71
C VAL A 1 -8.43 3.28 8.67
N ASN A 2 -8.67 4.54 9.00
CA ASN A 2 -9.33 5.47 8.10
C ASN A 2 -8.30 6.15 7.19
N MET A 3 -8.70 6.44 5.96
CA MET A 3 -7.86 7.10 4.97
C MET A 3 -8.57 8.32 4.43
N LEU A 4 -7.82 9.41 4.28
CA LEU A 4 -8.21 10.56 3.50
C LEU A 4 -7.86 10.32 2.03
N CYS A 5 -8.76 10.66 1.12
CA CYS A 5 -8.54 10.63 -0.32
C CYS A 5 -8.75 12.02 -0.91
N GLY A 6 -7.70 12.58 -1.50
CA GLY A 6 -7.77 13.76 -2.36
C GLY A 6 -7.77 13.34 -3.83
N VAL A 7 -8.70 13.88 -4.61
CA VAL A 7 -8.79 13.65 -6.06
C VAL A 7 -8.35 14.90 -6.80
N TYR A 8 -7.37 14.76 -7.69
CA TYR A 8 -6.80 15.87 -8.45
C TYR A 8 -6.90 15.58 -9.95
N PRO A 9 -7.98 16.05 -10.62
CA PRO A 9 -8.12 15.95 -12.06
C PRO A 9 -6.99 16.70 -12.78
N ARG A 10 -6.43 16.11 -13.84
CA ARG A 10 -5.43 16.73 -14.71
C ARG A 10 -5.97 16.96 -16.12
N SER A 11 -6.81 16.06 -16.60
CA SER A 11 -7.61 16.18 -17.82
C SER A 11 -8.83 15.25 -17.74
N ARG A 12 -9.61 15.13 -18.82
CA ARG A 12 -10.76 14.20 -18.89
C ARG A 12 -10.38 12.74 -18.59
N ASP A 13 -9.17 12.35 -19.01
CA ASP A 13 -8.72 10.96 -19.06
C ASP A 13 -7.54 10.70 -18.10
N HIS A 14 -7.26 11.67 -17.20
CA HIS A 14 -6.12 11.63 -16.30
C HIS A 14 -6.45 12.28 -14.97
N CYS A 15 -6.29 11.52 -13.88
CA CYS A 15 -6.38 12.04 -12.53
C CYS A 15 -5.26 11.49 -11.64
N ILE A 16 -4.96 12.22 -10.57
CA ILE A 16 -4.08 11.77 -9.51
C ILE A 16 -4.91 11.63 -8.25
N LEU A 17 -4.88 10.46 -7.62
CA LEU A 17 -5.41 10.27 -6.28
C LEU A 17 -4.27 10.33 -5.28
N VAL A 18 -4.47 11.07 -4.20
CA VAL A 18 -3.54 11.10 -3.06
C VAL A 18 -4.27 10.52 -1.86
N LEU A 19 -3.76 9.39 -1.37
CA LEU A 19 -4.28 8.71 -0.20
C LEU A 19 -3.34 8.97 0.97
N ARG A 20 -3.90 9.32 2.13
CA ARG A 20 -3.14 9.44 3.37
C ARG A 20 -3.89 8.77 4.50
N GLN A 21 -3.21 7.90 5.22
CA GLN A 21 -3.78 7.31 6.42
C GLN A 21 -3.93 8.37 7.52
N ILE A 22 -5.12 8.46 8.11
CA ILE A 22 -5.37 9.28 9.30
C ILE A 22 -4.64 8.64 10.48
N GLN A 23 -3.80 9.42 11.14
CA GLN A 23 -3.10 9.00 12.36
C GLN A 23 -3.89 9.48 13.56
N ASP A 24 -3.86 8.70 14.63
CA ASP A 24 -4.50 9.05 15.90
C ASP A 24 -5.95 9.54 15.77
N ASP A 25 -6.69 8.86 14.87
CA ASP A 25 -8.12 9.01 14.69
C ASP A 25 -8.90 8.66 15.98
N GLU A 26 -9.38 9.69 16.70
CA GLU A 26 -10.04 9.60 18.00
C GLU A 26 -11.17 8.54 18.07
N ALA A 27 -11.75 8.15 16.93
CA ALA A 27 -12.75 7.09 16.84
C ALA A 27 -12.17 5.66 16.90
N TYR A 28 -10.86 5.49 17.02
CA TYR A 28 -10.17 4.20 16.92
C TYR A 28 -9.25 3.91 18.12
N VAL A 29 -9.05 2.64 18.44
CA VAL A 29 -8.17 2.22 19.54
C VAL A 29 -6.69 2.39 19.13
N HIS A 30 -6.01 3.36 19.74
CA HIS A 30 -4.63 3.75 19.40
C HIS A 30 -3.53 2.95 20.10
N ASP A 31 -3.88 2.07 21.02
CA ASP A 31 -2.90 1.23 21.72
C ASP A 31 -2.42 0.07 20.83
N LEU A 32 -3.00 -0.06 19.65
CA LEU A 32 -2.59 -1.00 18.62
C LEU A 32 -1.53 -0.39 17.70
N ARG A 33 -0.76 -1.27 17.07
CA ARG A 33 0.29 -0.94 16.12
C ARG A 33 -0.24 -0.17 14.89
N GLN A 34 0.36 0.97 14.60
CA GLN A 34 0.05 1.85 13.48
C GLN A 34 1.20 1.96 12.47
N ARG A 35 0.93 2.58 11.32
CA ARG A 35 1.91 3.06 10.33
C ARG A 35 1.45 4.35 9.69
N ASN A 36 2.41 5.15 9.27
CA ASN A 36 2.17 6.23 8.34
C ASN A 36 2.20 5.65 6.93
N ARG A 37 1.11 5.83 6.19
CA ARG A 37 0.98 5.42 4.79
C ARG A 37 0.49 6.60 3.98
N THR A 38 1.22 6.90 2.92
CA THR A 38 0.80 7.86 1.90
C THR A 38 1.01 7.24 0.53
N ALA A 39 0.02 7.31 -0.34
CA ALA A 39 0.10 6.79 -1.70
C ALA A 39 -0.35 7.84 -2.72
N TRP A 40 0.32 7.87 -3.85
CA TRP A 40 -0.06 8.61 -5.05
C TRP A 40 -0.40 7.61 -6.14
N LEU A 41 -1.60 7.70 -6.66
CA LEU A 41 -2.09 6.87 -7.75
C LEU A 41 -2.26 7.78 -8.96
N ASP A 42 -1.35 7.66 -9.91
CA ASP A 42 -1.42 8.34 -11.20
C ASP A 42 -2.20 7.45 -12.17
N ILE A 43 -3.45 7.83 -12.45
CA ILE A 43 -4.41 7.01 -13.20
C ILE A 43 -4.70 7.69 -14.53
N ARG A 44 -4.39 7.00 -15.62
CA ARG A 44 -4.57 7.51 -16.98
C ARG A 44 -5.24 6.49 -17.88
N GLN A 45 -6.29 6.90 -18.58
CA GLN A 45 -6.85 6.11 -19.66
C GLN A 45 -5.87 6.07 -20.84
N VAL A 46 -5.62 4.88 -21.36
CA VAL A 46 -4.74 4.64 -22.51
C VAL A 46 -5.58 4.36 -23.76
N THR A 47 -6.67 3.60 -23.60
CA THR A 47 -7.67 3.32 -24.63
C THR A 47 -9.06 3.31 -23.98
N PRO A 48 -10.17 3.30 -24.73
CA PRO A 48 -11.52 3.20 -24.16
C PRO A 48 -11.71 2.07 -23.12
N THR A 49 -10.94 0.98 -23.24
CA THR A 49 -11.03 -0.21 -22.39
C THR A 49 -9.79 -0.47 -21.53
N THR A 50 -8.78 0.41 -21.59
CA THR A 50 -7.51 0.21 -20.88
C THR A 50 -7.13 1.44 -20.09
N THR A 51 -6.93 1.26 -18.79
CA THR A 51 -6.41 2.28 -17.88
C THR A 51 -5.06 1.82 -17.34
N ARG A 52 -4.08 2.73 -17.32
CA ARG A 52 -2.80 2.54 -16.67
C ARG A 52 -2.80 3.27 -15.35
N MET A 53 -2.48 2.56 -14.28
CA MET A 53 -2.27 3.14 -12.95
C MET A 53 -0.80 2.96 -12.55
N ARG A 54 -0.15 4.06 -12.17
CA ARG A 54 1.16 4.04 -11.52
C ARG A 54 0.98 4.37 -10.06
N VAL A 55 1.61 3.60 -9.19
CA VAL A 55 1.47 3.74 -7.74
C VAL A 55 2.82 4.07 -7.15
N PHE A 56 2.89 5.19 -6.43
CA PHE A 56 4.01 5.54 -5.58
C PHE A 56 3.54 5.55 -4.13
N THR A 57 4.22 4.82 -3.24
CA THR A 57 3.81 4.72 -1.84
C THR A 57 4.99 4.96 -0.92
N VAL A 58 4.76 5.74 0.13
CA VAL A 58 5.67 5.90 1.26
C VAL A 58 5.02 5.28 2.49
N VAL A 59 5.73 4.36 3.13
CA VAL A 59 5.26 3.61 4.29
C VAL A 59 6.32 3.69 5.38
N SER A 60 5.94 4.10 6.59
CA SER A 60 6.84 4.05 7.75
C SER A 60 7.00 2.63 8.28
N GLN A 61 8.02 2.44 9.12
CA GLN A 61 8.07 1.33 10.07
C GLN A 61 6.81 1.31 10.95
N TYR A 62 6.48 0.14 11.51
CA TYR A 62 5.42 0.08 12.51
C TYR A 62 5.80 0.87 13.76
N PHE A 63 4.80 1.51 14.37
CA PHE A 63 4.94 2.14 15.66
C PHE A 63 3.71 1.88 16.53
N THR A 64 3.88 2.10 17.83
CA THR A 64 2.82 2.14 18.85
C THR A 64 2.94 3.46 19.61
N LYS A 65 2.09 3.72 20.61
CA LYS A 65 2.28 4.87 21.51
C LYS A 65 3.65 4.89 22.22
N ALA A 66 4.30 3.73 22.37
CA ALA A 66 5.63 3.63 22.96
C ALA A 66 6.77 3.95 21.97
N GLY A 67 6.46 4.19 20.69
CA GLY A 67 7.45 4.47 19.64
C GLY A 67 7.51 3.38 18.57
N TYR A 68 8.57 3.41 17.75
CA TYR A 68 8.78 2.45 16.67
C TYR A 68 9.00 1.02 17.19
N VAL A 69 8.38 0.06 16.52
CA VAL A 69 8.53 -1.38 16.79
C VAL A 69 9.82 -1.86 16.16
N ASP A 70 10.66 -2.59 16.89
CA ASP A 70 11.92 -3.12 16.39
C ASP A 70 11.75 -4.04 15.16
N TRP A 71 12.81 -4.13 14.35
CA TRP A 71 12.77 -4.90 13.11
C TRP A 71 12.56 -6.40 13.33
N ASP A 72 13.07 -6.98 14.42
CA ASP A 72 12.92 -8.41 14.72
C ASP A 72 11.47 -8.77 15.05
N THR A 73 10.78 -7.93 15.84
CA THR A 73 9.36 -8.05 16.12
C THR A 73 8.51 -7.85 14.87
N GLU A 74 8.90 -6.92 14.01
CA GLU A 74 8.21 -6.71 12.74
C GLU A 74 8.40 -7.89 11.78
N ALA A 75 9.62 -8.40 11.65
CA ALA A 75 9.99 -9.52 10.78
C ALA A 75 9.28 -10.81 11.18
N ARG A 76 9.19 -11.11 12.48
CA ARG A 76 8.42 -12.25 13.02
C ARG A 76 6.98 -12.25 12.52
N ARG A 77 6.33 -11.08 12.44
CA ARG A 77 4.96 -10.98 11.91
C ARG A 77 4.85 -11.20 10.41
N LEU A 78 5.94 -11.00 9.68
CA LEU A 78 6.01 -11.32 8.26
C LEU A 78 6.42 -12.76 7.99
N ASN A 79 6.70 -13.57 9.04
CA ASN A 79 7.37 -14.87 8.94
C ASN A 79 8.74 -14.77 8.23
N LEU A 80 9.47 -13.67 8.48
CA LEU A 80 10.82 -13.45 7.97
C LEU A 80 11.81 -13.59 9.12
N ASP A 81 12.84 -14.41 8.93
CA ASP A 81 13.99 -14.45 9.83
C ASP A 81 15.00 -13.39 9.40
N VAL A 82 15.33 -12.50 10.33
CA VAL A 82 16.32 -11.44 10.14
C VAL A 82 17.42 -11.46 11.21
N SER A 83 17.49 -12.54 12.00
CA SER A 83 18.44 -12.67 13.12
C SER A 83 19.90 -12.63 12.69
N ALA A 84 20.19 -12.99 11.44
CA ALA A 84 21.53 -12.95 10.85
C ALA A 84 22.00 -11.55 10.40
N PHE A 85 21.15 -10.52 10.47
CA PHE A 85 21.43 -9.17 9.97
C PHE A 85 21.47 -8.15 11.12
N GLU A 86 22.14 -7.02 10.90
CA GLU A 86 22.21 -5.94 11.89
C GLU A 86 21.80 -4.58 11.32
N GLY A 87 21.17 -3.76 12.16
CA GLY A 87 20.83 -2.35 11.88
C GLY A 87 20.21 -2.12 10.50
N GLU A 88 20.98 -1.49 9.61
CA GLU A 88 20.57 -1.13 8.26
C GLU A 88 20.25 -2.34 7.38
N GLN A 89 20.97 -3.45 7.54
CA GLN A 89 20.75 -4.66 6.76
C GLN A 89 19.37 -5.26 7.05
N LYS A 90 18.92 -5.19 8.32
CA LYS A 90 17.54 -5.57 8.69
C LYS A 90 16.53 -4.68 7.97
N ARG A 91 16.75 -3.36 7.94
CA ARG A 91 15.89 -2.40 7.23
C ARG A 91 15.79 -2.71 5.73
N GLU A 92 16.92 -3.00 5.08
CA GLU A 92 16.96 -3.36 3.66
C GLU A 92 16.19 -4.66 3.38
N LYS A 93 16.41 -5.72 4.18
CA LYS A 93 15.66 -6.98 4.04
C LYS A 93 14.17 -6.81 4.24
N MET A 94 13.77 -5.99 5.21
CA MET A 94 12.37 -5.65 5.42
C MET A 94 11.77 -4.89 4.23
N ARG A 95 12.51 -3.91 3.68
CA ARG A 95 12.09 -3.17 2.49
C ARG A 95 11.87 -4.11 1.30
N ASP A 96 12.83 -4.98 1.01
CA ASP A 96 12.75 -5.91 -0.11
C ASP A 96 11.56 -6.87 0.04
N MET A 97 11.33 -7.37 1.26
CA MET A 97 10.14 -8.17 1.56
C MET A 97 8.84 -7.39 1.32
N TYR A 98 8.73 -6.15 1.80
CA TYR A 98 7.54 -5.34 1.54
C TYR A 98 7.30 -5.08 0.05
N MET A 99 8.37 -4.82 -0.71
CA MET A 99 8.28 -4.63 -2.16
C MET A 99 7.79 -5.89 -2.87
N CYS A 100 8.37 -7.05 -2.56
CA CYS A 100 7.95 -8.33 -3.14
C CYS A 100 6.49 -8.65 -2.83
N ARG A 101 6.06 -8.47 -1.58
CA ARG A 101 4.66 -8.64 -1.17
C ARG A 101 3.72 -7.69 -1.90
N THR A 102 4.11 -6.42 -2.03
CA THR A 102 3.30 -5.41 -2.71
C THR A 102 3.13 -5.75 -4.19
N GLN A 103 4.22 -6.14 -4.86
CA GLN A 103 4.18 -6.58 -6.26
C GLN A 103 3.28 -7.82 -6.43
N SER A 104 3.42 -8.82 -5.56
CA SER A 104 2.55 -10.01 -5.58
C SER A 104 1.07 -9.65 -5.42
N ASN A 105 0.75 -8.76 -4.47
CA ASN A 105 -0.62 -8.31 -4.23
C ASN A 105 -1.19 -7.51 -5.42
N ILE A 106 -0.39 -6.64 -6.04
CA ILE A 106 -0.80 -5.90 -7.24
C ILE A 106 -1.11 -6.88 -8.38
N SER A 107 -0.24 -7.85 -8.64
CA SER A 107 -0.46 -8.85 -9.69
C SER A 107 -1.75 -9.65 -9.47
N LYS A 108 -2.00 -10.09 -8.23
CA LYS A 108 -3.25 -10.79 -7.86
C LYS A 108 -4.48 -9.91 -8.03
N THR A 109 -4.39 -8.64 -7.60
CA THR A 109 -5.48 -7.68 -7.72
C THR A 109 -5.80 -7.41 -9.19
N ASN A 110 -4.79 -7.22 -10.04
CA ASN A 110 -4.96 -7.02 -11.47
C ASN A 110 -5.65 -8.23 -12.11
N ALA A 111 -5.19 -9.45 -11.82
CA ALA A 111 -5.83 -10.66 -12.33
C ALA A 111 -7.31 -10.76 -11.91
N HIS A 112 -7.61 -10.45 -10.65
CA HIS A 112 -8.98 -10.46 -10.14
C HIS A 112 -9.86 -9.39 -10.80
N LEU A 113 -9.37 -8.16 -10.94
CA LEU A 113 -10.09 -7.07 -11.61
C LEU A 113 -10.35 -7.40 -13.08
N SER A 114 -9.38 -7.98 -13.79
CA SER A 114 -9.59 -8.44 -15.16
C SER A 114 -10.68 -9.50 -15.27
N GLN A 115 -10.73 -10.46 -14.34
CA GLN A 115 -11.79 -11.47 -14.30
C GLN A 115 -13.17 -10.85 -14.04
N LEU A 116 -13.26 -9.95 -13.05
CA LEU A 116 -14.52 -9.24 -12.73
C LEU A 116 -15.02 -8.43 -13.92
N LEU A 117 -14.14 -7.65 -14.56
CA LEU A 117 -14.50 -6.87 -15.75
C LEU A 117 -15.01 -7.76 -16.89
N GLY A 118 -14.37 -8.92 -17.12
CA GLY A 118 -14.86 -9.89 -18.09
C GLY A 118 -16.27 -10.41 -17.78
N SER A 119 -16.57 -10.67 -16.50
CA SER A 119 -17.90 -11.13 -16.08
C SER A 119 -18.98 -10.07 -16.24
N VAL A 120 -18.67 -8.80 -15.96
CA VAL A 120 -19.61 -7.68 -16.12
C VAL A 120 -19.90 -7.44 -17.60
N VAL A 121 -18.88 -7.49 -18.46
CA VAL A 121 -19.06 -7.32 -19.90
C VAL A 121 -19.90 -8.46 -20.50
N ALA A 122 -19.77 -9.69 -20.01
CA ALA A 122 -20.57 -10.82 -20.48
C ALA A 122 -22.06 -10.76 -20.09
N GLN A 123 -22.44 -9.88 -19.16
CA GLN A 123 -23.82 -9.68 -18.70
C GLN A 123 -24.52 -8.47 -19.35
N LEU A 124 -23.79 -7.70 -20.17
CA LEU A 124 -24.28 -6.55 -20.94
C LEU A 124 -24.56 -6.96 -22.39
#